data_AF-A0A6C0KMM3-F1
#
_entry.id   AF-A0A6C0KMM3-F1
#
_cell.length_a   1.000
_cell.length_b   1.000
_cell.length_c   1.000
_cell.angle_alpha   90.00
_cell.angle_beta   90.00
_cell.angle_gamma   90.00
#
_symmetry.space_group_name_H-M   'P 1'
#
loop_
_entity.id
_entity.type
_entity.pdbx_description
1 polymer ?
#
loop_
_entity_poly.entity_id
_entity_poly.type
_entity_poly.pdbx_seq_one_letter_code
_entity_poly.pdbx_strand_id
1 'polypeptide(L)'
;MCTLEKCADEEIFKIDKKPYNSCVICMELIKETDKCILSCGHEYHASCLLENAVQSNNTCPLCRVEVCKKTPQLPDLNQRMIRTFVENGVYKQKEENIKPCIKRIMKLCNANWKTYNDDQKGEIIGEFVDLLMNFGNEMGTSISQWINDSNEQIVLPEHDDEEENSDEENEYNNMETFIETYNLQEYKSRIMNNEYLSNFDNFISTDIETLMCPPGYSSDSPPLFSRDEANHLLGIILLHFTQLLTGNDD
;
A
#
# COMPACT_ATOMS: atom_id res chain seq x y z
N MET A 1 28.87 67.61 14.38
CA MET A 1 27.40 67.71 14.43
C MET A 1 26.87 67.29 13.07
N CYS A 2 26.38 66.06 12.96
CA CYS A 2 25.58 65.62 11.81
C CYS A 2 24.41 64.85 12.41
N THR A 3 23.26 65.50 12.49
CA THR A 3 22.05 64.95 13.07
C THR A 3 21.46 63.94 12.09
N LEU A 4 21.45 62.67 12.50
CA LEU A 4 20.65 61.62 11.87
C LEU A 4 19.18 62.03 11.97
N GLU A 5 18.61 62.50 10.86
CA GLU A 5 17.18 62.67 10.70
C GLU A 5 16.51 61.30 10.81
N LYS A 6 15.53 61.23 11.72
CA LYS A 6 14.66 60.08 11.94
C LYS A 6 13.82 59.88 10.69
N CYS A 7 14.17 58.92 9.85
CA CYS A 7 13.22 58.35 8.90
C CYS A 7 12.15 57.60 9.70
N ALA A 8 10.89 58.01 9.54
CA ALA A 8 9.75 57.38 10.16
C ALA A 8 9.54 55.98 9.56
N ASP A 9 9.83 54.95 10.35
CA ASP A 9 9.64 53.53 10.02
C ASP A 9 8.17 53.10 10.11
N GLU A 10 7.23 53.84 9.50
CA GLU A 10 5.79 53.50 9.52
C GLU A 10 5.17 53.21 8.14
N GLU A 11 5.94 53.20 7.05
CA GLU A 11 5.38 52.91 5.71
C GLU A 11 5.97 51.67 4.98
N ILE A 12 6.67 50.76 5.66
CA ILE A 12 7.34 49.61 4.98
C ILE A 12 6.46 48.35 4.81
N PHE A 13 5.27 48.26 5.40
CA PHE A 13 4.38 47.11 5.18
C PHE A 13 2.97 47.50 4.76
N LYS A 14 2.84 48.08 3.55
CA LYS A 14 1.61 47.92 2.78
C LYS A 14 1.61 46.51 2.21
N ILE A 15 0.99 45.56 2.94
CA ILE A 15 0.61 44.27 2.37
C ILE A 15 -0.37 44.59 1.25
N ASP A 16 0.09 44.48 0.00
CA ASP A 16 -0.74 44.65 -1.18
C ASP A 16 -1.88 43.63 -1.13
N LYS A 17 -3.07 44.09 -0.72
CA LYS A 17 -4.34 43.37 -0.89
C LYS A 17 -4.83 43.42 -2.35
N LYS A 18 -3.91 43.52 -3.31
CA LYS A 18 -4.26 43.45 -4.75
C LYS A 18 -4.08 42.02 -5.22
N PRO A 19 -5.04 41.47 -5.98
CA PRO A 19 -4.89 40.14 -6.56
C PRO A 19 -3.64 40.12 -7.43
N TYR A 20 -2.75 39.15 -7.19
CA TYR A 20 -1.63 38.92 -8.08
C TYR A 20 -2.18 38.40 -9.41
N ASN A 21 -1.84 39.06 -10.52
CA ASN A 21 -2.13 38.54 -11.86
C ASN A 21 -1.30 37.28 -12.19
N SER A 22 -0.47 36.80 -11.26
CA SER A 22 0.39 35.62 -11.40
C SER A 22 0.04 34.58 -10.35
N CYS A 23 -0.17 33.34 -10.77
CA CYS A 23 -0.42 32.22 -9.87
C CYS A 23 0.87 31.84 -9.14
N VAL A 24 0.85 31.77 -7.81
CA VAL A 24 2.04 31.42 -7.01
C VAL A 24 2.40 29.94 -7.05
N ILE A 25 1.55 29.08 -7.63
CA ILE A 25 1.80 27.64 -7.75
C ILE A 25 2.72 27.37 -8.94
N CYS A 26 2.35 27.87 -10.13
CA CYS A 26 3.12 27.69 -11.37
C CYS A 26 3.98 28.91 -11.74
N MET A 27 3.83 30.03 -11.03
CA MET A 27 4.49 31.33 -11.32
C MET A 27 4.11 31.98 -12.66
N GLU A 28 3.04 31.52 -13.31
CA GLU A 28 2.55 32.07 -14.58
C GLU A 28 1.38 33.06 -14.43
N LEU A 29 1.13 33.86 -15.46
CA LEU A 29 -0.01 34.79 -15.49
C LEU A 29 -1.35 34.04 -15.52
N ILE A 30 -2.28 34.48 -14.67
CA ILE A 30 -3.63 33.93 -14.59
C ILE A 30 -4.44 34.46 -15.77
N LYS A 31 -4.96 33.54 -16.59
CA LYS A 31 -5.87 33.85 -17.70
C LYS A 31 -7.31 33.79 -17.21
N GLU A 32 -8.19 34.64 -17.75
CA GLU A 32 -9.61 34.68 -17.36
C GLU A 32 -10.35 33.35 -17.52
N THR A 33 -9.91 32.49 -18.44
CA THR A 33 -10.55 31.19 -18.69
C THR A 33 -10.25 30.12 -17.63
N ASP A 34 -9.15 30.26 -16.89
CA ASP A 34 -8.70 29.30 -15.88
C ASP A 34 -8.51 29.98 -14.52
N LYS A 35 -9.28 31.03 -14.26
CA LYS A 35 -9.18 31.82 -13.03
C LYS A 35 -10.10 31.27 -11.95
N CYS A 36 -9.56 31.03 -10.76
CA CYS A 36 -10.35 30.74 -9.56
C CYS A 36 -10.00 31.73 -8.45
N ILE A 37 -11.00 32.12 -7.65
CA ILE A 37 -10.83 32.99 -6.48
C ILE A 37 -11.32 32.24 -5.26
N LEU A 38 -10.45 32.09 -4.27
CA LEU A 38 -10.77 31.44 -3.00
C LEU A 38 -11.63 32.34 -2.10
N SER A 39 -12.28 31.76 -1.10
CA SER A 39 -13.02 32.49 -0.05
C SER A 39 -12.12 33.48 0.72
N CYS A 40 -10.81 33.20 0.80
CA CYS A 40 -9.82 34.10 1.37
C CYS A 40 -9.40 35.25 0.44
N GLY A 41 -9.94 35.33 -0.78
CA GLY A 41 -9.69 36.39 -1.76
C GLY A 41 -8.43 36.23 -2.61
N HIS A 42 -7.72 35.10 -2.52
CA HIS A 42 -6.52 34.82 -3.32
C HIS A 42 -6.89 34.14 -4.65
N GLU A 43 -6.17 34.52 -5.71
CA GLU A 43 -6.41 34.06 -7.08
C GLU A 43 -5.37 33.04 -7.55
N TYR A 44 -5.82 32.01 -8.26
CA TYR A 44 -4.97 30.94 -8.82
C TYR A 44 -5.50 30.47 -10.17
N HIS A 45 -4.66 29.74 -10.92
CA HIS A 45 -5.20 28.86 -11.95
C HIS A 45 -6.09 27.79 -11.31
N ALA A 46 -7.29 27.55 -11.85
CA ALA A 46 -8.19 26.53 -11.32
C ALA A 46 -7.54 25.14 -11.43
N SER A 47 -6.84 24.89 -12.53
CA SER A 47 -5.99 23.69 -12.74
C SER A 47 -4.95 23.51 -11.61
N CYS A 48 -4.11 24.52 -11.36
CA CYS A 48 -3.07 24.44 -10.33
C CYS A 48 -3.64 24.28 -8.92
N LEU A 49 -4.75 24.96 -8.61
CA LEU A 49 -5.40 24.81 -7.31
C LEU A 49 -5.94 23.39 -7.11
N LEU A 50 -6.55 22.79 -8.13
CA LEU A 50 -7.06 21.43 -8.09
C LEU A 50 -5.93 20.41 -7.88
N GLU A 51 -4.84 20.52 -8.63
CA GLU A 51 -3.67 19.66 -8.46
C GLU A 51 -3.07 19.78 -7.05
N ASN A 52 -2.92 21.00 -6.55
CA ASN A 52 -2.41 21.24 -5.20
C ASN A 52 -3.36 20.70 -4.11
N ALA A 53 -4.68 20.85 -4.28
CA ALA A 53 -5.67 20.32 -3.36
C ALA A 53 -5.66 18.78 -3.30
N VAL A 54 -5.34 18.12 -4.41
CA VAL A 54 -5.22 16.65 -4.50
C VAL A 54 -3.90 16.16 -3.88
N GLN A 55 -2.79 16.87 -4.09
CA GLN A 55 -1.46 16.38 -3.74
C GLN A 55 -0.95 16.80 -2.36
N SER A 56 -1.17 18.04 -1.94
CA SER A 56 -0.33 18.65 -0.90
C SER A 56 -1.10 19.17 0.31
N ASN A 57 -2.30 19.75 0.15
CA ASN A 57 -3.30 20.01 1.19
C ASN A 57 -4.49 20.82 0.64
N ASN A 58 -5.63 20.72 1.32
CA ASN A 58 -6.86 21.47 1.06
C ASN A 58 -6.83 22.93 1.55
N THR A 59 -5.65 23.54 1.68
CA THR A 59 -5.45 24.89 2.24
C THR A 59 -4.86 25.84 1.20
N CYS A 60 -5.15 27.13 1.37
CA CYS A 60 -4.64 28.18 0.51
C CYS A 60 -3.10 28.28 0.61
N PRO A 61 -2.35 28.21 -0.52
CA PRO A 61 -0.88 28.31 -0.49
C PRO A 61 -0.34 29.62 0.12
N LEU A 62 -1.13 30.70 0.10
CA LEU A 62 -0.71 32.01 0.61
C LEU A 62 -1.02 32.21 2.09
N CYS A 63 -2.25 31.91 2.52
CA CYS A 63 -2.70 32.21 3.88
C CYS A 63 -3.10 30.98 4.71
N ARG A 64 -3.01 29.78 4.13
CA ARG A 64 -3.33 28.49 4.77
C ARG A 64 -4.76 28.33 5.26
N VAL A 65 -5.67 29.23 4.85
CA VAL A 65 -7.12 29.08 5.07
C VAL A 65 -7.62 27.83 4.35
N GLU A 66 -8.45 27.04 5.03
CA GLU A 66 -9.04 25.83 4.47
C GLU A 66 -10.02 26.17 3.33
N VAL A 67 -9.86 25.48 2.19
CA VAL A 67 -10.56 25.79 0.93
C VAL A 67 -11.65 24.77 0.62
N CYS A 68 -11.40 23.50 0.90
CA CYS A 68 -12.30 22.38 0.63
C CYS A 68 -12.26 21.41 1.80
N LYS A 69 -13.32 20.65 2.06
CA LYS A 69 -13.25 19.52 3.01
C LYS A 69 -12.42 18.40 2.37
N LYS A 70 -11.47 17.80 3.10
CA LYS A 70 -10.77 16.61 2.61
C LYS A 70 -11.81 15.53 2.34
N THR A 71 -11.85 15.00 1.12
CA THR A 71 -12.50 13.71 0.89
C THR A 71 -11.79 12.68 1.76
N PRO A 72 -12.52 11.81 2.48
CA PRO A 72 -11.88 10.70 3.18
C PRO A 72 -11.14 9.90 2.11
N GLN A 73 -9.82 9.97 2.12
CA GLN A 73 -9.02 9.09 1.28
C GLN A 73 -9.26 7.71 1.86
N LEU A 74 -9.82 6.81 1.05
CA LEU A 74 -9.87 5.41 1.41
C LEU A 74 -8.42 4.99 1.64
N PRO A 75 -8.06 4.62 2.88
CA PRO A 75 -6.70 4.23 3.18
C PRO A 75 -6.35 2.99 2.35
N ASP A 76 -5.10 2.94 1.89
CA ASP A 76 -4.61 1.80 1.13
C ASP A 76 -4.53 0.58 2.05
N LEU A 77 -5.33 -0.45 1.77
CA LEU A 77 -5.30 -1.69 2.52
C LEU A 77 -4.08 -2.49 2.08
N ASN A 78 -2.97 -2.33 2.81
CA ASN A 78 -1.80 -3.17 2.61
C ASN A 78 -2.05 -4.61 3.08
N GLN A 79 -1.21 -5.55 2.62
CA GLN A 79 -1.35 -6.97 2.95
C GLN A 79 -1.29 -7.25 4.46
N ARG A 80 -0.49 -6.50 5.21
CA ARG A 80 -0.38 -6.66 6.68
C ARG A 80 -1.70 -6.33 7.37
N MET A 81 -2.37 -5.26 6.95
CA MET A 81 -3.66 -4.86 7.49
C MET A 81 -4.75 -5.86 7.13
N ILE A 82 -4.76 -6.35 5.89
CA ILE A 82 -5.67 -7.42 5.47
C ILE A 82 -5.49 -8.65 6.37
N ARG A 83 -4.23 -9.07 6.61
CA ARG A 83 -3.92 -10.18 7.53
C ARG A 83 -4.45 -9.92 8.93
N THR A 84 -4.20 -8.76 9.52
CA THR A 84 -4.70 -8.39 10.86
C THR A 84 -6.22 -8.39 10.93
N PHE A 85 -6.92 -7.87 9.91
CA PHE A 85 -8.40 -7.92 9.87
C PHE A 85 -8.92 -9.35 9.79
N VAL A 86 -8.29 -10.20 8.99
CA VAL A 86 -8.65 -11.62 8.87
C VAL A 86 -8.41 -12.35 10.19
N GLU A 87 -7.24 -12.19 10.81
CA GLU A 87 -6.88 -12.83 12.08
C GLU A 87 -7.84 -12.42 13.21
N ASN A 88 -8.10 -11.12 13.33
CA ASN A 88 -9.04 -10.60 14.33
C ASN A 88 -10.47 -11.09 14.05
N GLY A 89 -10.89 -11.11 12.78
CA GLY A 89 -12.18 -11.65 12.36
C GLY A 89 -12.34 -13.12 12.75
N VAL A 90 -11.35 -13.96 12.42
CA VAL A 90 -11.31 -15.38 12.77
C VAL A 90 -11.31 -15.56 14.29
N TYR A 91 -10.47 -14.83 15.02
CA TYR A 91 -10.37 -14.94 16.47
C TYR A 91 -11.69 -14.60 17.16
N LYS A 92 -12.33 -13.51 16.74
CA LYS A 92 -13.61 -13.04 17.30
C LYS A 92 -14.76 -14.00 16.98
N GLN A 93 -14.74 -14.60 15.79
CA GLN A 93 -15.79 -15.52 15.34
C GLN A 93 -15.57 -16.98 15.71
N LYS A 94 -14.44 -17.33 16.32
CA LYS A 94 -14.01 -18.73 16.52
C LYS A 94 -15.05 -19.56 17.28
N GLU A 95 -15.64 -19.02 18.35
CA GLU A 95 -16.56 -19.77 19.21
C GLU A 95 -18.01 -19.72 18.72
N GLU A 96 -18.46 -18.56 18.21
CA GLU A 96 -19.88 -18.33 17.91
C GLU A 96 -20.27 -18.77 16.49
N ASN A 97 -19.36 -18.68 15.51
CA ASN A 97 -19.66 -18.96 14.10
C ASN A 97 -18.83 -20.11 13.54
N ILE A 98 -17.50 -20.07 13.71
CA ILE A 98 -16.58 -21.02 13.05
C ILE A 98 -16.71 -22.43 13.64
N LYS A 99 -16.54 -22.57 14.96
CA LYS A 99 -16.61 -23.86 15.65
C LYS A 99 -17.95 -24.60 15.47
N PRO A 100 -19.13 -23.97 15.60
CA PRO A 100 -20.39 -24.65 15.35
C PRO A 100 -20.59 -25.00 13.86
N CYS A 101 -20.15 -24.15 12.93
CA CYS A 101 -20.22 -24.46 11.50
C CYS A 101 -19.31 -25.65 11.13
N ILE A 102 -18.05 -25.66 11.58
CA ILE A 102 -17.13 -26.79 11.36
C ILE A 102 -17.72 -28.09 11.93
N LYS A 103 -18.35 -28.05 13.10
CA LYS A 103 -19.03 -29.23 13.67
C LYS A 103 -20.19 -29.73 12.80
N ARG A 104 -20.99 -28.82 12.21
CA ARG A 104 -22.08 -29.18 11.29
C ARG A 104 -21.53 -29.77 9.99
N ILE A 105 -20.55 -29.11 9.38
CA ILE A 105 -19.86 -29.60 8.18
C ILE A 105 -19.23 -30.97 8.43
N MET A 106 -18.48 -31.15 9.52
CA MET A 106 -17.87 -32.45 9.86
C MET A 106 -18.91 -33.56 10.04
N LYS A 107 -20.08 -33.24 10.59
CA LYS A 107 -21.18 -34.22 10.74
C LYS A 107 -21.79 -34.61 9.39
N LEU A 108 -21.85 -33.67 8.44
CA LEU A 108 -22.35 -33.90 7.09
C LEU A 108 -21.31 -34.65 6.25
N CYS A 109 -20.02 -34.33 6.40
CA CYS A 109 -18.85 -34.90 5.73
C CYS A 109 -18.44 -36.32 6.24
N ASN A 110 -19.39 -37.19 6.55
CA ASN A 110 -19.15 -38.57 6.98
C ASN A 110 -18.73 -39.55 5.85
N ALA A 111 -18.72 -39.12 4.58
CA ALA A 111 -18.41 -39.96 3.43
C ALA A 111 -17.67 -39.17 2.34
N ASN A 112 -17.17 -39.88 1.32
CA ASN A 112 -16.46 -39.27 0.20
C ASN A 112 -17.41 -38.33 -0.57
N TRP A 113 -16.96 -37.12 -0.89
CA TRP A 113 -17.73 -36.13 -1.64
C TRP A 113 -18.40 -36.68 -2.90
N LYS A 114 -17.73 -37.62 -3.58
CA LYS A 114 -18.22 -38.29 -4.80
C LYS A 114 -19.44 -39.18 -4.56
N THR A 115 -19.70 -39.57 -3.31
CA THR A 115 -20.79 -40.47 -2.92
C THR A 115 -22.04 -39.74 -2.43
N TYR A 116 -21.99 -38.42 -2.27
CA TYR A 116 -23.15 -37.61 -1.89
C TYR A 116 -24.12 -37.40 -3.04
N ASN A 117 -25.41 -37.43 -2.70
CA ASN A 117 -26.46 -36.94 -3.60
C ASN A 117 -26.44 -35.40 -3.66
N ASP A 118 -27.17 -34.84 -4.62
CA ASP A 118 -27.14 -33.39 -4.87
C ASP A 118 -27.73 -32.57 -3.70
N ASP A 119 -28.70 -33.14 -2.97
CA ASP A 119 -29.28 -32.51 -1.78
C ASP A 119 -28.24 -32.38 -0.64
N GLN A 120 -27.47 -33.46 -0.37
CA GLN A 120 -26.42 -33.46 0.65
C GLN A 120 -25.27 -32.52 0.30
N LYS A 121 -24.90 -32.43 -0.99
CA LYS A 121 -23.93 -31.43 -1.45
C LYS A 121 -24.46 -30.01 -1.26
N GLY A 122 -25.74 -29.80 -1.55
CA GLY A 122 -26.44 -28.53 -1.31
C GLY A 122 -26.40 -28.10 0.15
N GLU A 123 -26.66 -29.01 1.09
CA GLU A 123 -26.58 -28.73 2.53
C GLU A 123 -25.16 -28.35 2.98
N ILE A 124 -24.13 -29.07 2.52
CA ILE A 124 -22.74 -28.75 2.86
C ILE A 124 -22.31 -27.40 2.27
N ILE A 125 -22.67 -27.13 1.01
CA ILE A 125 -22.39 -25.85 0.36
C ILE A 125 -23.11 -24.71 1.08
N GLY A 126 -24.37 -24.91 1.48
CA GLY A 126 -25.15 -23.92 2.23
C GLY A 126 -24.45 -23.52 3.54
N GLU A 127 -24.03 -24.50 4.34
CA GLU A 127 -23.28 -24.25 5.58
C GLU A 127 -21.97 -23.48 5.33
N PHE A 128 -21.27 -23.78 4.23
CA PHE A 128 -20.04 -23.08 3.86
C PHE A 128 -20.29 -21.65 3.42
N VAL A 129 -21.35 -21.43 2.63
CA VAL A 129 -21.77 -20.08 2.19
C VAL A 129 -22.18 -19.24 3.41
N ASP A 130 -22.93 -19.80 4.34
CA ASP A 130 -23.32 -19.10 5.57
C ASP A 130 -22.10 -18.71 6.41
N LEU A 131 -21.09 -19.58 6.50
CA LEU A 131 -19.83 -19.26 7.17
C LEU A 131 -19.11 -18.08 6.51
N LEU A 132 -18.98 -18.12 5.18
CA LEU A 132 -18.30 -17.06 4.41
C LEU A 132 -19.05 -15.73 4.49
N MET A 133 -20.39 -15.75 4.45
CA MET A 133 -21.21 -14.55 4.54
C MET A 133 -21.13 -13.93 5.93
N ASN A 134 -21.16 -14.73 6.99
CA ASN A 134 -21.00 -14.24 8.36
C ASN A 134 -19.60 -13.67 8.60
N PHE A 135 -18.57 -14.31 8.06
CA PHE A 135 -17.20 -13.80 8.09
C PHE A 135 -17.07 -12.47 7.33
N GLY A 136 -17.59 -12.42 6.09
CA GLY A 136 -17.55 -11.22 5.25
C GLY A 136 -18.28 -10.03 5.87
N ASN A 137 -19.44 -10.24 6.49
CA ASN A 137 -20.19 -9.19 7.17
C ASN A 137 -19.43 -8.60 8.37
N GLU A 138 -18.77 -9.44 9.15
CA GLU A 138 -17.98 -8.98 10.31
C GLU A 138 -16.70 -8.26 9.90
N MET A 139 -16.01 -8.79 8.88
CA MET A 139 -14.83 -8.16 8.32
C MET A 139 -15.18 -6.79 7.71
N GLY A 140 -16.28 -6.72 6.95
CA GLY A 140 -16.80 -5.46 6.40
C GLY A 140 -17.16 -4.46 7.49
N THR A 141 -17.75 -4.91 8.61
CA THR A 141 -18.06 -4.05 9.77
C THR A 141 -16.78 -3.54 10.45
N SER A 142 -15.78 -4.41 10.62
CA SER A 142 -14.49 -4.06 11.24
C SER A 142 -13.72 -3.04 10.39
N ILE A 143 -13.66 -3.25 9.07
CA ILE A 143 -13.04 -2.31 8.13
C ILE A 143 -13.81 -0.98 8.11
N SER A 144 -15.15 -1.03 8.13
CA SER A 144 -15.98 0.19 8.14
C SER A 144 -15.78 1.01 9.42
N GLN A 145 -15.69 0.34 10.58
CA GLN A 145 -15.37 1.00 11.85
C GLN A 145 -14.00 1.66 11.77
N TRP A 146 -12.99 0.94 11.31
CA TRP A 146 -11.64 1.46 11.17
C TRP A 146 -11.54 2.68 10.21
N ILE A 147 -12.25 2.66 9.07
CA ILE A 147 -12.32 3.82 8.16
C ILE A 147 -12.95 5.03 8.86
N ASN A 148 -13.99 4.82 9.66
CA ASN A 148 -14.69 5.90 10.36
C ASN A 148 -13.87 6.49 11.52
N ASP A 149 -13.00 5.70 12.14
CA ASP A 149 -12.13 6.11 13.25
C ASP A 149 -10.88 6.89 12.78
N SER A 150 -10.84 7.33 11.51
CA SER A 150 -9.84 8.24 10.94
C SER A 150 -8.39 7.72 11.01
N ASN A 151 -8.14 6.46 10.68
CA ASN A 151 -6.79 5.84 10.65
C ASN A 151 -6.01 5.87 11.98
N GLU A 152 -6.57 6.45 13.05
CA GLU A 152 -5.96 6.45 14.37
C GLU A 152 -6.46 5.21 15.13
N GLN A 153 -5.50 4.40 15.57
CA GLN A 153 -5.66 3.24 16.45
C GLN A 153 -6.09 1.93 15.79
N ILE A 154 -5.19 1.38 14.97
CA ILE A 154 -4.71 0.04 15.34
C ILE A 154 -3.44 0.31 16.15
N VAL A 155 -3.59 0.43 17.48
CA VAL A 155 -2.47 0.03 18.35
C VAL A 155 -2.39 -1.46 18.11
N LEU A 156 -1.51 -1.83 17.18
CA LEU A 156 -1.06 -3.21 17.07
C LEU A 156 -0.66 -3.57 18.50
N PRO A 157 -1.17 -4.67 19.08
CA PRO A 157 -0.57 -5.16 20.30
C PRO A 157 0.93 -5.17 20.02
N GLU A 158 1.70 -4.45 20.83
CA GLU A 158 3.07 -4.87 21.12
C GLU A 158 2.87 -6.26 21.74
N HIS A 159 2.71 -7.26 20.87
CA HIS A 159 3.18 -8.57 21.22
C HIS A 159 4.65 -8.33 21.43
N ASP A 160 5.08 -8.47 22.68
CA ASP A 160 6.48 -8.65 23.00
C ASP A 160 7.05 -9.51 21.87
N ASP A 161 8.08 -8.99 21.21
CA ASP A 161 8.97 -9.76 20.37
C ASP A 161 9.66 -10.81 21.26
N GLU A 162 8.88 -11.73 21.85
CA GLU A 162 9.33 -13.08 21.99
C GLU A 162 9.45 -13.57 20.56
N GLU A 163 10.65 -13.38 20.01
CA GLU A 163 11.18 -13.99 18.80
C GLU A 163 10.77 -15.48 18.77
N GLU A 164 9.55 -15.77 18.29
CA GLU A 164 9.25 -17.05 17.68
C GLU A 164 10.04 -17.08 16.37
N ASN A 165 11.31 -17.49 16.52
CA ASN A 165 12.25 -17.92 15.50
C ASN A 165 11.58 -18.89 14.50
N SER A 166 10.78 -18.37 13.57
CA SER A 166 10.13 -19.18 12.53
C SER A 166 10.04 -18.52 11.15
N ASP A 167 10.37 -17.22 11.02
CA ASP A 167 10.26 -16.51 9.74
C ASP A 167 11.57 -16.50 8.92
N GLU A 168 12.76 -16.59 9.54
CA GLU A 168 14.02 -16.61 8.78
C GLU A 168 14.19 -17.89 7.96
N GLU A 169 13.80 -19.06 8.49
CA GLU A 169 13.93 -20.33 7.75
C GLU A 169 12.98 -20.38 6.54
N ASN A 170 11.78 -19.80 6.63
CA ASN A 170 10.76 -19.91 5.59
C ASN A 170 11.08 -19.03 4.37
N GLU A 171 11.61 -17.83 4.59
CA GLU A 171 12.00 -16.91 3.51
C GLU A 171 13.30 -17.34 2.81
N TYR A 172 14.29 -17.86 3.57
CA TYR A 172 15.50 -18.46 3.01
C TYR A 172 15.19 -19.70 2.17
N ASN A 173 14.27 -20.55 2.65
CA ASN A 173 13.84 -21.76 1.93
C ASN A 173 13.16 -21.41 0.60
N ASN A 174 12.40 -20.31 0.52
CA ASN A 174 11.75 -19.88 -0.72
C ASN A 174 12.76 -19.37 -1.75
N MET A 175 13.73 -18.56 -1.33
CA MET A 175 14.79 -18.05 -2.21
C MET A 175 15.71 -19.17 -2.70
N GLU A 176 16.13 -20.08 -1.81
CA GLU A 176 17.01 -21.19 -2.19
C GLU A 176 16.30 -22.18 -3.13
N THR A 177 15.04 -22.52 -2.85
CA THR A 177 14.21 -23.35 -3.73
C THR A 177 14.02 -22.70 -5.11
N PHE A 178 13.80 -21.39 -5.17
CA PHE A 178 13.66 -20.65 -6.43
C PHE A 178 14.97 -20.69 -7.24
N ILE A 179 16.10 -20.41 -6.59
CA ILE A 179 17.42 -20.42 -7.24
C ILE A 179 17.76 -21.82 -7.79
N GLU A 180 17.42 -22.87 -7.06
CA GLU A 180 17.60 -24.26 -7.51
C GLU A 180 16.67 -24.61 -8.68
N THR A 181 15.40 -24.27 -8.58
CA THR A 181 14.38 -24.58 -9.60
C THR A 181 14.70 -23.97 -10.96
N TYR A 182 15.20 -22.74 -10.98
CA TYR A 182 15.53 -22.03 -12.22
C TYR A 182 17.02 -22.00 -12.54
N ASN A 183 17.84 -22.79 -11.84
CA ASN A 183 19.28 -22.93 -12.08
C ASN A 183 20.06 -21.60 -12.03
N LEU A 184 19.74 -20.74 -11.07
CA LEU A 184 20.32 -19.40 -10.89
C LEU A 184 21.57 -19.40 -9.98
N GLN A 185 22.25 -20.53 -9.85
CA GLN A 185 23.37 -20.69 -8.91
C GLN A 185 24.51 -19.69 -9.16
N GLU A 186 24.72 -19.27 -10.41
CA GLU A 186 25.72 -18.25 -10.76
C GLU A 186 25.39 -16.83 -10.24
N TYR A 187 24.12 -16.56 -9.93
CA TYR A 187 23.65 -15.28 -9.39
C TYR A 187 23.44 -15.34 -7.87
N LYS A 188 23.35 -16.55 -7.28
CA LYS A 188 23.06 -16.78 -5.86
C LYS A 188 23.86 -15.88 -4.92
N SER A 189 25.18 -15.86 -5.05
CA SER A 189 26.03 -15.05 -4.17
C SER A 189 25.79 -13.56 -4.32
N ARG A 190 25.44 -13.06 -5.52
CA ARG A 190 25.17 -11.63 -5.76
C ARG A 190 23.81 -11.22 -5.19
N ILE A 191 22.82 -12.11 -5.29
CA ILE A 191 21.47 -11.91 -4.76
C ILE A 191 21.50 -11.93 -3.23
N MET A 192 22.07 -12.99 -2.63
CA MET A 192 22.09 -13.19 -1.18
C MET A 192 22.96 -12.19 -0.42
N ASN A 193 24.01 -11.64 -1.05
CA ASN A 193 24.87 -10.65 -0.41
C ASN A 193 24.30 -9.22 -0.44
N ASN A 194 23.17 -9.00 -1.12
CA ASN A 194 22.51 -7.70 -1.14
C ASN A 194 21.32 -7.71 -0.17
N GLU A 195 21.28 -6.77 0.76
CA GLU A 195 20.24 -6.70 1.81
C GLU A 195 18.81 -6.55 1.25
N TYR A 196 18.65 -5.92 0.07
CA TYR A 196 17.35 -5.75 -0.54
C TYR A 196 16.92 -6.98 -1.35
N LEU A 197 17.83 -7.52 -2.17
CA LEU A 197 17.55 -8.65 -3.07
C LEU A 197 17.59 -10.02 -2.38
N SER A 198 18.17 -10.13 -1.18
CA SER A 198 18.13 -11.38 -0.40
C SER A 198 16.72 -11.71 0.09
N ASN A 199 15.88 -10.71 0.26
CA ASN A 199 14.46 -10.88 0.55
C ASN A 199 13.70 -11.33 -0.72
N PHE A 200 13.01 -12.47 -0.62
CA PHE A 200 12.36 -13.09 -1.78
C PHE A 200 11.25 -12.21 -2.37
N ASP A 201 10.42 -11.58 -1.54
CA ASP A 201 9.32 -10.72 -1.99
C ASP A 201 9.83 -9.48 -2.73
N ASN A 202 10.92 -8.88 -2.25
CA ASN A 202 11.60 -7.78 -2.93
C ASN A 202 12.21 -8.23 -4.26
N PHE A 203 12.78 -9.43 -4.31
CA PHE A 203 13.41 -9.96 -5.52
C PHE A 203 12.39 -10.25 -6.62
N ILE A 204 11.22 -10.81 -6.32
CA ILE A 204 10.20 -11.12 -7.34
C ILE A 204 9.40 -9.91 -7.80
N SER A 205 9.37 -8.82 -7.03
CA SER A 205 8.63 -7.59 -7.34
C SER A 205 9.48 -6.48 -7.98
N THR A 206 10.76 -6.75 -8.19
CA THR A 206 11.75 -5.79 -8.71
C THR A 206 11.60 -5.52 -10.21
N ASP A 207 12.15 -4.39 -10.67
CA ASP A 207 12.30 -4.05 -12.09
C ASP A 207 13.76 -4.17 -12.57
N ILE A 208 13.99 -3.97 -13.88
CA ILE A 208 15.33 -4.08 -14.47
C ILE A 208 16.30 -3.08 -13.83
N GLU A 209 15.86 -1.86 -13.55
CA GLU A 209 16.73 -0.79 -13.02
C GLU A 209 17.15 -1.11 -11.59
N THR A 210 16.23 -1.64 -10.79
CA THR A 210 16.42 -2.07 -9.41
C THR A 210 17.26 -3.36 -9.32
N LEU A 211 17.15 -4.28 -10.29
CA LEU A 211 18.10 -5.39 -10.40
C LEU A 211 19.50 -4.88 -10.71
N MET A 212 19.65 -4.01 -11.70
CA MET A 212 20.96 -3.47 -12.07
C MET A 212 21.60 -2.67 -10.91
N CYS A 213 20.80 -1.88 -10.19
CA CYS A 213 21.25 -0.99 -9.11
C CYS A 213 20.27 -1.03 -7.92
N PRO A 214 20.33 -2.06 -7.06
CA PRO A 214 19.40 -2.20 -5.94
C PRO A 214 19.63 -1.14 -4.85
N PRO A 215 18.64 -0.88 -3.97
CA PRO A 215 18.82 -0.03 -2.81
C PRO A 215 20.05 -0.44 -1.97
N GLY A 216 20.79 0.56 -1.48
CA GLY A 216 22.07 0.33 -0.78
C GLY A 216 23.30 0.30 -1.70
N TYR A 217 23.11 0.36 -3.02
CA TYR A 217 24.20 0.46 -3.98
C TYR A 217 24.60 1.92 -4.23
N SER A 218 25.89 2.24 -4.13
CA SER A 218 26.38 3.60 -4.40
C SER A 218 26.31 3.93 -5.89
N SER A 219 25.89 5.15 -6.25
CA SER A 219 25.80 5.61 -7.65
C SER A 219 27.14 5.60 -8.41
N ASP A 220 28.26 5.49 -7.71
CA ASP A 220 29.61 5.46 -8.29
C ASP A 220 30.14 4.03 -8.57
N SER A 221 29.38 2.99 -8.21
CA SER A 221 29.77 1.59 -8.42
C SER A 221 29.16 1.02 -9.71
N PRO A 222 29.86 0.09 -10.40
CA PRO A 222 29.31 -0.58 -11.58
C PRO A 222 28.07 -1.40 -11.20
N PRO A 223 27.08 -1.54 -12.09
CA PRO A 223 25.82 -2.20 -11.76
C PRO A 223 26.05 -3.64 -11.28
N LEU A 224 25.25 -4.07 -10.30
CA LEU A 224 25.33 -5.39 -9.67
C LEU A 224 25.05 -6.52 -10.68
N PHE A 225 24.11 -6.27 -11.59
CA PHE A 225 23.86 -7.10 -12.76
C PHE A 225 23.96 -6.24 -14.03
N SER A 226 24.55 -6.80 -15.09
CA SER A 226 24.46 -6.19 -16.41
C SER A 226 23.01 -6.16 -16.90
N ARG A 227 22.72 -5.32 -17.90
CA ARG A 227 21.37 -5.22 -18.46
C ARG A 227 20.88 -6.56 -19.03
N ASP A 228 21.77 -7.36 -19.61
CA ASP A 228 21.43 -8.68 -20.16
C ASP A 228 21.12 -9.69 -19.04
N GLU A 229 21.89 -9.68 -17.95
CA GLU A 229 21.63 -10.50 -16.76
C GLU A 229 20.32 -10.09 -16.07
N ALA A 230 20.06 -8.79 -15.93
CA ALA A 230 18.81 -8.29 -15.33
C ALA A 230 17.58 -8.66 -16.16
N ASN A 231 17.67 -8.58 -17.50
CA ASN A 231 16.62 -9.08 -18.39
C ASN A 231 16.39 -10.59 -18.24
N HIS A 232 17.48 -11.35 -18.09
CA HIS A 232 17.40 -12.79 -17.89
C HIS A 232 16.70 -13.15 -16.56
N LEU A 233 17.08 -12.50 -15.46
CA LEU A 233 16.47 -12.68 -14.15
C LEU A 233 14.98 -12.30 -14.15
N LEU A 234 14.63 -11.15 -14.75
CA LEU A 234 13.24 -10.74 -14.87
C LEU A 234 12.42 -11.71 -15.73
N GLY A 235 13.01 -12.26 -16.80
CA GLY A 235 12.37 -13.29 -17.61
C GLY A 235 12.05 -14.56 -16.81
N ILE A 236 12.93 -14.95 -15.89
CA ILE A 236 12.72 -16.09 -15.00
C ILE A 236 11.63 -15.80 -13.95
N ILE A 237 11.61 -14.60 -13.38
CA ILE A 237 10.55 -14.15 -12.46
C ILE A 237 9.18 -14.22 -13.17
N LEU A 238 9.07 -13.75 -14.41
CA LEU A 238 7.84 -13.84 -15.20
C LEU A 238 7.46 -15.29 -15.52
N LEU A 239 8.45 -16.16 -15.78
CA LEU A 239 8.22 -17.59 -15.98
C LEU A 239 7.65 -18.25 -14.71
N HIS A 240 8.15 -17.86 -13.54
CA HIS A 240 7.64 -18.34 -12.26
C HIS A 240 6.18 -17.96 -12.04
N PHE A 241 5.82 -16.69 -12.26
CA PHE A 241 4.43 -16.26 -12.15
C PHE A 241 3.51 -16.93 -13.18
N THR A 242 3.99 -17.15 -14.40
CA THR A 242 3.18 -17.88 -15.40
C THR A 242 2.93 -19.32 -14.98
N GLN A 243 3.92 -20.02 -14.42
CA GLN A 243 3.74 -21.38 -13.88
C GLN A 243 2.77 -21.44 -12.70
N LEU A 244 2.77 -20.43 -11.82
CA LEU A 244 1.80 -20.31 -10.73
C LEU A 244 0.37 -20.09 -11.24
N LEU A 245 0.21 -19.29 -12.30
CA LEU A 245 -1.08 -19.00 -12.91
C LEU A 245 -1.64 -20.17 -13.74
N THR A 246 -0.78 -21.02 -14.29
CA THR A 246 -1.16 -22.23 -15.05
C THR A 246 -1.27 -23.49 -14.18
N GLY A 247 -1.32 -23.33 -12.85
CA GLY A 247 -1.08 -24.39 -11.87
C GLY A 247 -1.43 -25.83 -12.27
N ASN A 248 -0.44 -26.72 -12.14
CA ASN A 248 -0.57 -28.13 -11.78
C ASN A 248 -1.75 -28.91 -12.41
N ASP A 249 -1.80 -28.98 -13.73
CA ASP A 249 -2.40 -30.13 -14.43
C ASP A 249 -1.30 -31.16 -14.72
N ASP A 250 -0.95 -31.97 -13.70
CA ASP A 250 -0.44 -33.34 -13.83
C ASP A 250 -0.49 -34.07 -12.47
#